data_AF-A0A172TWL5-F1
#
_entry.id   AF-A0A172TWL5-F1
#
_cell.length_a   1.000
_cell.length_b   1.000
_cell.length_c   1.000
_cell.angle_alpha   90.00
_cell.angle_beta   90.00
_cell.angle_gamma   90.00
#
_symmetry.space_group_name_H-M   'P 1'
#
loop_
_entity.id
_entity.type
_entity.pdbx_description
1 polymer ?
#
loop_
_entity_poly.entity_id
_entity_poly.type
_entity_poly.pdbx_seq_one_letter_code
_entity_poly.pdbx_strand_id
1 'polypeptide(L)'
;MAMVFKQTAIYALLLLNCFLIACGKDDNKPSDKSSNKVSATIQLPNTAPFTFTVSGEAVKINPTYPGASEYHINAQDSANRTLFMHIPIVTAPGTYPITASSVVVGNGEGSLSYNNDLNGTGLSNSFTTIYPSATAKGSVTITVINTKRIEGTFTARAKNSLGEEAVITNGSFIGNL
;
A
#
# COMPACT_ATOMS: atom_id res chain seq x y z
N MET A 1 -42.34 28.86 -78.86
CA MET A 1 -42.35 30.00 -77.92
C MET A 1 -41.57 29.57 -76.69
N ALA A 2 -40.41 30.20 -76.46
CA ALA A 2 -39.52 30.23 -75.27
C ALA A 2 -39.18 28.90 -74.54
N MET A 3 -37.90 28.47 -74.40
CA MET A 3 -36.80 29.04 -73.60
C MET A 3 -37.17 29.30 -72.12
N VAL A 4 -36.40 29.05 -71.05
CA VAL A 4 -34.98 28.69 -70.80
C VAL A 4 -34.79 28.50 -69.27
N PHE A 5 -33.84 27.63 -68.90
CA PHE A 5 -32.95 27.53 -67.70
C PHE A 5 -33.16 28.35 -66.39
N LYS A 6 -32.87 27.69 -65.25
CA LYS A 6 -31.64 27.78 -64.39
C LYS A 6 -31.87 26.96 -63.11
N GLN A 7 -31.07 26.00 -62.65
CA GLN A 7 -29.63 25.94 -62.32
C GLN A 7 -29.20 26.77 -61.10
N THR A 8 -29.06 26.09 -59.95
CA THR A 8 -28.01 26.26 -58.91
C THR A 8 -28.10 25.02 -57.98
N ALA A 9 -27.14 24.08 -57.97
CA ALA A 9 -25.82 24.14 -57.31
C ALA A 9 -25.99 24.02 -55.76
N ILE A 10 -25.37 23.13 -54.98
CA ILE A 10 -23.97 22.66 -54.91
C ILE A 10 -23.86 21.46 -53.94
N TYR A 11 -22.96 20.54 -54.29
CA TYR A 11 -22.14 19.59 -53.51
C TYR A 11 -22.13 19.62 -51.97
N ALA A 12 -22.14 18.44 -51.36
CA ALA A 12 -21.11 17.90 -50.45
C ALA A 12 -21.62 16.54 -49.91
N LEU A 13 -21.16 15.39 -50.40
CA LEU A 13 -19.88 14.75 -50.07
C LEU A 13 -19.72 14.51 -48.55
N LEU A 14 -19.36 13.25 -48.22
CA LEU A 14 -18.73 12.75 -46.99
C LEU A 14 -19.60 12.03 -45.91
N LEU A 15 -19.25 10.74 -45.79
CA LEU A 15 -19.03 9.96 -44.55
C LEU A 15 -20.27 9.35 -43.89
N LEU A 16 -20.52 8.04 -44.01
CA LEU A 16 -19.71 6.95 -43.42
C LEU A 16 -19.22 7.31 -42.01
N ASN A 17 -20.08 7.11 -41.01
CA ASN A 17 -19.60 6.78 -39.67
C ASN A 17 -20.53 5.75 -39.05
N CYS A 18 -20.04 4.52 -39.05
CA CYS A 18 -20.42 3.47 -38.15
C CYS A 18 -20.39 4.02 -36.72
N PHE A 19 -21.55 4.28 -36.11
CA PHE A 19 -21.62 4.29 -34.65
C PHE A 19 -21.58 2.84 -34.17
N LEU A 20 -20.40 2.23 -34.30
CA LEU A 20 -19.96 1.25 -33.32
C LEU A 20 -19.92 2.01 -32.01
N ILE A 21 -20.97 1.84 -31.21
CA ILE A 21 -20.90 2.08 -29.78
C ILE A 21 -19.87 1.08 -29.28
N ALA A 22 -18.61 1.50 -29.29
CA ALA A 22 -17.60 0.90 -28.46
C ALA A 22 -18.08 1.14 -27.03
N CYS A 23 -18.84 0.18 -26.49
CA CYS A 23 -18.73 -0.13 -25.08
C CYS A 23 -17.24 -0.45 -24.89
N GLY A 24 -16.46 0.58 -24.58
CA GLY A 24 -15.23 0.42 -23.83
C GLY A 24 -15.65 -0.32 -22.57
N LYS A 25 -15.50 -1.64 -22.63
CA LYS A 25 -15.59 -2.50 -21.47
C LYS A 25 -14.48 -1.97 -20.58
N ASP A 26 -14.89 -1.18 -19.60
CA ASP A 26 -14.01 -0.65 -18.59
C ASP A 26 -13.51 -1.88 -17.85
N ASP A 27 -12.37 -2.40 -18.30
CA ASP A 27 -11.69 -3.57 -17.75
C ASP A 27 -11.12 -3.14 -16.38
N ASN A 28 -12.02 -2.89 -15.42
CA ASN A 28 -11.72 -2.94 -14.00
C ASN A 28 -11.42 -4.40 -13.63
N LYS A 29 -10.35 -4.95 -14.22
CA LYS A 29 -9.77 -6.19 -13.73
C LYS A 29 -9.35 -5.91 -12.29
N PRO A 30 -9.82 -6.71 -11.33
CA PRO A 30 -9.33 -6.62 -9.96
C PRO A 30 -7.80 -6.65 -9.98
N SER A 31 -7.16 -5.76 -9.22
CA SER A 31 -5.71 -5.87 -8.97
C SER A 31 -5.46 -7.28 -8.43
N ASP A 32 -4.57 -8.03 -9.09
CA ASP A 32 -4.25 -9.41 -8.72
C ASP A 32 -3.40 -9.40 -7.46
N LYS A 33 -4.08 -9.42 -6.30
CA LYS A 33 -3.45 -9.41 -4.98
C LYS A 33 -3.06 -10.81 -4.51
N SER A 34 -3.26 -11.84 -5.32
CA SER A 34 -2.96 -13.23 -4.96
C SER A 34 -1.49 -13.47 -4.61
N SER A 35 -0.58 -12.69 -5.18
CA SER A 35 0.86 -12.76 -4.89
C SER A 35 1.35 -11.80 -3.81
N ASN A 36 0.48 -11.01 -3.18
CA ASN A 36 0.89 -10.13 -2.10
C ASN A 36 1.39 -10.96 -0.92
N LYS A 37 2.44 -10.50 -0.24
CA LYS A 37 3.04 -11.21 0.90
C LYS A 37 3.66 -10.24 1.88
N VAL A 38 3.48 -10.51 3.18
CA VAL A 38 4.21 -9.86 4.28
C VAL A 38 4.75 -10.96 5.19
N SER A 39 6.01 -10.82 5.61
CA SER A 39 6.59 -11.69 6.62
C SER A 39 7.52 -10.93 7.55
N ALA A 40 7.62 -11.37 8.80
CA ALA A 40 8.58 -10.84 9.78
C ALA A 40 8.82 -11.84 10.91
N THR A 41 9.96 -11.73 11.57
CA THR A 41 10.18 -12.35 12.90
C THR A 41 9.75 -11.35 13.97
N ILE A 42 8.88 -11.78 14.88
CA ILE A 42 8.34 -10.97 15.97
C ILE A 42 8.78 -11.58 17.30
N GLN A 43 9.37 -10.76 18.15
CA GLN A 43 9.72 -11.08 19.53
C GLN A 43 8.91 -10.18 20.46
N LEU A 44 8.06 -10.78 21.29
CA LEU A 44 7.32 -10.10 22.36
C LEU A 44 8.03 -10.33 23.71
N PRO A 45 7.71 -9.56 24.76
CA PRO A 45 8.29 -9.80 26.08
C PRO A 45 7.94 -11.19 26.59
N ASN A 46 8.90 -11.88 27.19
CA ASN A 46 8.71 -13.18 27.84
C ASN A 46 8.17 -14.30 26.92
N THR A 47 8.24 -14.15 25.59
CA THR A 47 7.89 -15.19 24.62
C THR A 47 9.13 -15.65 23.84
N ALA A 48 9.07 -16.79 23.16
CA ALA A 48 10.04 -17.09 22.10
C ALA A 48 9.75 -16.23 20.85
N PRO A 49 10.74 -15.96 19.98
CA PRO A 49 10.49 -15.32 18.70
C PRO A 49 9.63 -16.24 17.83
N PHE A 50 8.73 -15.66 17.05
CA PHE A 50 7.92 -16.41 16.09
C PHE A 50 7.88 -15.71 14.73
N THR A 51 7.56 -16.47 13.70
CA THR A 51 7.40 -15.94 12.34
C THR A 51 5.94 -15.56 12.09
N PHE A 52 5.72 -14.30 11.74
CA PHE A 52 4.48 -13.81 11.15
C PHE A 52 4.60 -13.91 9.63
N THR A 53 3.65 -14.55 8.95
CA THR A 53 3.64 -14.65 7.48
C THR A 53 2.20 -14.69 6.98
N VAL A 54 1.89 -13.77 6.07
CA VAL A 54 0.56 -13.59 5.48
C VAL A 54 0.73 -13.39 3.97
N SER A 55 -0.19 -13.93 3.18
CA SER A 55 -0.19 -13.79 1.72
C SER A 55 -1.60 -13.66 1.14
N GLY A 56 -1.67 -13.26 -0.13
CA GLY A 56 -2.91 -13.13 -0.88
C GLY A 56 -3.75 -11.94 -0.41
N GLU A 57 -5.08 -12.11 -0.45
CA GLU A 57 -6.06 -11.06 -0.10
C GLU A 57 -5.97 -10.53 1.34
N ALA A 58 -5.35 -11.31 2.24
CA ALA A 58 -5.09 -10.90 3.61
C ALA A 58 -3.96 -9.85 3.73
N VAL A 59 -3.28 -9.56 2.62
CA VAL A 59 -2.27 -8.49 2.50
C VAL A 59 -2.79 -7.39 1.58
N LYS A 60 -3.11 -6.24 2.18
CA LYS A 60 -3.56 -5.03 1.48
C LYS A 60 -2.42 -4.04 1.38
N ILE A 61 -2.02 -3.73 0.15
CA ILE A 61 -1.00 -2.73 -0.15
C ILE A 61 -1.64 -1.73 -1.09
N ASN A 62 -1.83 -0.49 -0.63
CA ASN A 62 -2.54 0.53 -1.41
C ASN A 62 -1.72 1.83 -1.42
N PRO A 63 -1.59 2.50 -2.58
CA PRO A 63 -1.23 3.91 -2.62
C PRO A 63 -2.42 4.75 -2.14
N THR A 64 -2.20 5.72 -1.26
CA THR A 64 -3.31 6.45 -0.61
C THR A 64 -3.98 7.49 -1.52
N TYR A 65 -3.29 8.00 -2.57
CA TYR A 65 -3.86 8.94 -3.54
C TYR A 65 -3.34 8.73 -4.97
N PRO A 66 -4.11 9.08 -6.02
CA PRO A 66 -3.62 9.15 -7.39
C PRO A 66 -2.45 10.15 -7.48
N GLY A 67 -1.26 9.66 -7.81
CA GLY A 67 -0.02 10.44 -7.81
C GLY A 67 0.75 10.48 -6.49
N ALA A 68 0.30 9.79 -5.44
CA ALA A 68 0.95 9.84 -4.13
C ALA A 68 2.07 8.82 -3.95
N SER A 69 3.12 9.36 -3.35
CA SER A 69 4.27 8.71 -2.75
C SER A 69 3.92 8.08 -1.38
N GLU A 70 2.68 7.67 -1.10
CA GLU A 70 2.30 7.16 0.22
C GLU A 70 1.74 5.75 0.12
N TYR A 71 2.23 4.83 0.96
CA TYR A 71 1.87 3.42 0.93
C TYR A 71 1.41 2.93 2.29
N HIS A 72 0.24 2.27 2.32
CA HIS A 72 -0.25 1.54 3.48
C HIS A 72 -0.13 0.05 3.21
N ILE A 73 0.58 -0.66 4.09
CA ILE A 73 0.74 -2.11 4.07
C ILE A 73 0.02 -2.66 5.31
N ASN A 74 -1.04 -3.43 5.09
CA ASN A 74 -1.80 -4.08 6.14
C ASN A 74 -1.82 -5.60 5.90
N ALA A 75 -1.36 -6.38 6.88
CA ALA A 75 -1.39 -7.83 6.84
C ALA A 75 -2.07 -8.36 8.10
N GLN A 76 -3.03 -9.28 7.92
CA GLN A 76 -3.74 -9.95 9.01
C GLN A 76 -3.62 -11.47 8.86
N ASP A 77 -3.22 -12.17 9.92
CA ASP A 77 -3.19 -13.63 9.91
C ASP A 77 -4.47 -14.27 10.45
N SER A 78 -4.53 -15.60 10.39
CA SER A 78 -5.68 -16.39 10.85
C SER A 78 -5.91 -16.35 12.36
N ALA A 79 -4.93 -15.88 13.13
CA ALA A 79 -5.05 -15.64 14.57
C ALA A 79 -5.45 -14.18 14.87
N ASN A 80 -5.92 -13.43 13.87
CA ASN A 80 -6.28 -12.01 13.93
C ASN A 80 -5.14 -11.06 14.33
N ARG A 81 -3.89 -11.52 14.30
CA ARG A 81 -2.74 -10.65 14.55
C ARG A 81 -2.56 -9.76 13.33
N THR A 82 -2.33 -8.48 13.56
CA THR A 82 -2.21 -7.49 12.47
C THR A 82 -0.85 -6.80 12.51
N LEU A 83 -0.26 -6.64 11.32
CA LEU A 83 0.90 -5.81 11.09
C LEU A 83 0.47 -4.71 10.12
N PHE A 84 0.58 -3.47 10.57
CA PHE A 84 0.31 -2.29 9.76
C PHE A 84 1.56 -1.43 9.66
N MET A 85 1.83 -0.97 8.45
CA MET A 85 2.93 -0.07 8.14
C MET A 85 2.43 1.03 7.21
N HIS A 86 2.78 2.26 7.54
CA HIS A 86 2.53 3.42 6.71
C HIS A 86 3.88 4.03 6.33
N ILE A 87 4.10 4.23 5.03
CA ILE A 87 5.32 4.78 4.48
C ILE A 87 4.95 6.02 3.63
N PRO A 88 5.16 7.24 4.14
CA PRO A 88 4.90 8.45 3.38
C PRO A 88 6.09 8.80 2.48
N ILE A 89 5.80 9.55 1.42
CA ILE A 89 6.76 10.18 0.51
C ILE A 89 7.84 9.22 -0.06
N VAL A 90 7.44 8.03 -0.52
CA VAL A 90 8.23 7.14 -1.36
C VAL A 90 8.12 7.52 -2.84
N THR A 91 9.14 8.21 -3.34
CA THR A 91 9.27 8.59 -4.75
C THR A 91 10.29 7.74 -5.52
N ALA A 92 11.13 6.98 -4.81
CA ALA A 92 12.18 6.14 -5.39
C ALA A 92 12.53 4.98 -4.45
N PRO A 93 13.26 3.95 -4.91
CA PRO A 93 13.91 3.00 -4.01
C PRO A 93 14.85 3.71 -3.04
N GLY A 94 14.93 3.19 -1.81
CA GLY A 94 15.75 3.81 -0.76
C GLY A 94 15.43 3.27 0.62
N THR A 95 16.20 3.75 1.62
CA THR A 95 15.95 3.43 3.03
C THR A 95 15.32 4.64 3.73
N TYR A 96 14.17 4.40 4.33
CA TYR A 96 13.35 5.38 5.02
C TYR A 96 13.33 5.04 6.53
N PRO A 97 13.64 6.00 7.41
CA PRO A 97 13.54 5.76 8.85
C PRO A 97 12.08 5.62 9.28
N ILE A 98 11.82 4.73 10.23
CA ILE A 98 10.53 4.73 10.93
C ILE A 98 10.61 5.81 12.01
N THR A 99 9.68 6.77 12.03
CA THR A 99 9.58 7.77 13.09
C THR A 99 8.31 7.57 13.92
N ALA A 100 8.14 8.37 14.97
CA ALA A 100 7.06 8.18 15.94
C ALA A 100 5.98 9.19 15.63
N SER A 101 5.04 8.84 14.76
CA SER A 101 3.64 9.23 14.89
C SER A 101 2.84 8.69 13.70
N SER A 102 1.57 8.36 13.95
CA SER A 102 0.54 8.27 12.89
C SER A 102 0.16 9.65 12.33
N VAL A 103 0.77 10.73 12.85
CA VAL A 103 0.63 12.11 12.37
C VAL A 103 1.77 12.39 11.41
N VAL A 104 1.42 12.61 10.14
CA VAL A 104 2.33 13.05 9.08
C VAL A 104 2.90 14.41 9.46
N VAL A 105 4.13 14.45 9.96
CA VAL A 105 4.87 15.71 10.18
C VAL A 105 6.19 15.67 9.43
N GLY A 106 6.12 15.68 8.09
CA GLY A 106 7.26 15.95 7.21
C GLY A 106 7.96 14.73 6.60
N ASN A 107 8.52 14.95 5.41
CA ASN A 107 9.49 14.17 4.63
C ASN A 107 9.77 12.72 5.06
N GLY A 108 8.98 11.74 4.60
CA GLY A 108 9.41 10.34 4.52
C GLY A 108 9.35 9.53 5.82
N GLU A 109 8.62 10.05 6.82
CA GLU A 109 8.52 9.50 8.16
C GLU A 109 7.50 8.35 8.28
N GLY A 110 7.97 7.10 8.21
CA GLY A 110 7.11 5.92 8.30
C GLY A 110 6.66 5.58 9.72
N SER A 111 5.51 4.91 9.87
CA SER A 111 5.05 4.35 11.15
C SER A 111 4.77 2.87 11.02
N LEU A 112 4.98 2.10 12.10
CA LEU A 112 4.63 0.69 12.16
C LEU A 112 3.90 0.39 13.47
N SER A 113 2.85 -0.42 13.35
CA SER A 113 2.13 -0.98 14.49
C SER A 113 1.93 -2.48 14.34
N TYR A 114 2.01 -3.18 15.46
CA TYR A 114 1.71 -4.60 15.56
C TYR A 114 0.66 -4.82 16.64
N ASN A 115 -0.42 -5.53 16.33
CA ASN A 115 -1.42 -5.92 17.31
C ASN A 115 -1.42 -7.44 17.49
N ASN A 116 -1.12 -7.86 18.71
CA ASN A 116 -1.17 -9.26 19.13
C ASN A 116 -2.56 -9.60 19.67
N ASP A 117 -3.56 -9.65 18.80
CA ASP A 117 -4.94 -9.88 19.23
C ASP A 117 -5.31 -11.36 19.34
N LEU A 118 -4.60 -12.10 20.20
CA LEU A 118 -4.86 -13.52 20.40
C LEU A 118 -6.21 -13.80 21.09
N ASN A 119 -6.83 -12.81 21.76
CA ASN A 119 -8.02 -13.01 22.63
C ASN A 119 -9.03 -11.83 22.67
N GLY A 120 -8.88 -10.78 21.86
CA GLY A 120 -9.95 -9.84 21.50
C GLY A 120 -10.07 -8.49 22.21
N THR A 121 -9.32 -8.10 23.25
CA THR A 121 -9.73 -6.89 24.05
C THR A 121 -8.65 -6.14 24.86
N GLY A 122 -7.53 -5.68 24.30
CA GLY A 122 -6.63 -4.81 25.10
C GLY A 122 -5.67 -3.91 24.35
N LEU A 123 -5.62 -2.62 24.74
CA LEU A 123 -4.59 -1.65 24.31
C LEU A 123 -3.16 -2.11 24.67
N SER A 124 -3.02 -3.02 25.64
CA SER A 124 -1.74 -3.64 26.00
C SER A 124 -1.21 -4.61 24.93
N ASN A 125 -2.07 -5.10 24.03
CA ASN A 125 -1.63 -5.98 22.93
C ASN A 125 -1.23 -5.21 21.68
N SER A 126 -1.40 -3.88 21.69
CA SER A 126 -1.06 -2.99 20.58
C SER A 126 0.31 -2.36 20.80
N PHE A 127 1.25 -2.67 19.94
CA PHE A 127 2.61 -2.13 19.92
C PHE A 127 2.72 -1.09 18.81
N THR A 128 3.25 0.08 19.15
CA THR A 128 3.44 1.19 18.21
C THR A 128 4.84 1.78 18.31
N THR A 129 5.39 2.28 17.21
CA THR A 129 6.73 2.87 17.15
C THR A 129 6.77 4.27 17.78
N ILE A 130 6.55 4.39 19.09
CA ILE A 130 6.46 5.68 19.85
C ILE A 130 7.78 6.15 20.50
N TYR A 131 8.95 5.74 20.02
CA TYR A 131 10.23 6.14 20.63
C TYR A 131 10.56 7.63 20.38
N PRO A 132 11.43 8.27 21.17
CA PRO A 132 11.83 9.66 20.93
C PRO A 132 12.88 9.83 19.81
N SER A 133 13.68 8.80 19.47
CA SER A 133 14.71 8.90 18.41
C SER A 133 14.41 7.98 17.21
N ALA A 134 14.68 8.46 15.98
CA ALA A 134 14.45 7.70 14.74
C ALA A 134 15.33 6.44 14.63
N THR A 135 16.57 6.48 15.12
CA THR A 135 17.51 5.34 15.08
C THR A 135 17.12 4.18 16.01
N ALA A 136 16.29 4.41 17.03
CA ALA A 136 15.82 3.35 17.93
C ALA A 136 14.59 2.60 17.39
N LYS A 137 13.93 3.10 16.34
CA LYS A 137 12.61 2.63 15.89
C LYS A 137 12.67 1.61 14.76
N GLY A 138 13.77 1.58 14.02
CA GLY A 138 13.94 0.75 12.82
C GLY A 138 13.79 1.55 11.51
N SER A 139 13.70 0.83 10.41
CA SER A 139 13.69 1.39 9.06
C SER A 139 12.93 0.50 8.09
N VAL A 140 12.54 1.09 6.97
CA VAL A 140 12.00 0.39 5.80
C VAL A 140 12.92 0.64 4.62
N THR A 141 13.37 -0.42 3.95
CA THR A 141 14.15 -0.33 2.72
C THR A 141 13.30 -0.79 1.56
N ILE A 142 13.04 0.09 0.61
CA ILE A 142 12.27 -0.17 -0.60
C ILE A 142 13.25 -0.46 -1.73
N THR A 143 13.16 -1.65 -2.30
CA THR A 143 14.04 -2.12 -3.38
C THR A 143 13.36 -2.00 -4.75
N VAL A 144 12.03 -2.11 -4.78
CA VAL A 144 11.22 -1.96 -5.99
C VAL A 144 10.05 -1.03 -5.67
N ILE A 145 9.84 -0.02 -6.50
CA ILE A 145 8.63 0.80 -6.51
C ILE A 145 8.35 1.28 -7.93
N ASN A 146 7.15 0.98 -8.43
CA ASN A 146 6.61 1.48 -9.69
C ASN A 146 5.09 1.42 -9.65
N THR A 147 4.42 1.68 -10.78
CA THR A 147 2.95 1.73 -10.86
C THR A 147 2.25 0.39 -10.66
N LYS A 148 2.98 -0.73 -10.64
CA LYS A 148 2.42 -2.08 -10.54
C LYS A 148 2.87 -2.82 -9.29
N ARG A 149 3.98 -2.41 -8.68
CA ARG A 149 4.69 -3.23 -7.72
C ARG A 149 5.47 -2.42 -6.71
N ILE A 150 5.45 -2.89 -5.47
CA ILE A 150 6.34 -2.42 -4.41
C ILE A 150 6.94 -3.62 -3.66
N GLU A 151 8.23 -3.54 -3.36
CA GLU A 151 8.95 -4.53 -2.58
C GLU A 151 9.90 -3.86 -1.60
N GLY A 152 10.11 -4.51 -0.47
CA GLY A 152 11.08 -4.03 0.49
C GLY A 152 11.27 -4.93 1.68
N THR A 153 12.17 -4.49 2.54
CA THR A 153 12.44 -5.08 3.84
C THR A 153 12.23 -4.05 4.94
N PHE A 154 12.06 -4.52 6.17
CA PHE A 154 11.88 -3.62 7.31
C PHE A 154 12.35 -4.23 8.62
N THR A 155 12.66 -3.36 9.56
CA THR A 155 12.87 -3.69 10.97
C THR A 155 12.13 -2.66 11.81
N ALA A 156 11.67 -3.05 13.00
CA ALA A 156 11.05 -2.10 13.91
C ALA A 156 11.23 -2.48 15.38
N ARG A 157 11.17 -1.47 16.25
CA ARG A 157 10.95 -1.61 17.69
C ARG A 157 9.72 -0.81 18.07
N ALA A 158 8.77 -1.45 18.74
CA ALA A 158 7.49 -0.87 19.08
C ALA A 158 7.16 -1.12 20.55
N LYS A 159 6.43 -0.20 21.19
CA LYS A 159 5.99 -0.33 22.59
C LYS A 159 4.47 -0.34 22.72
N ASN A 160 3.97 -1.06 23.72
CA ASN A 160 2.59 -0.95 24.15
C ASN A 160 2.42 0.08 25.27
N SER A 161 1.18 0.23 25.75
CA SER A 161 0.82 1.12 26.86
C SER A 161 1.46 0.75 28.21
N LEU A 162 1.97 -0.48 28.36
CA LEU A 162 2.68 -0.96 29.54
C LEU A 162 4.19 -0.71 29.46
N GLY A 163 4.68 -0.16 28.34
CA GLY A 163 6.10 0.08 28.10
C GLY A 163 6.88 -1.15 27.62
N GLU A 164 6.19 -2.28 27.41
CA GLU A 164 6.75 -3.51 26.90
C GLU A 164 7.17 -3.37 25.42
N GLU A 165 8.30 -3.99 25.05
CA GLU A 165 8.87 -3.87 23.71
C GLU A 165 8.56 -5.09 22.85
N ALA A 166 8.03 -4.85 21.65
CA ALA A 166 8.03 -5.78 20.53
C ALA A 166 9.20 -5.46 19.59
N VAL A 167 10.03 -6.45 19.31
CA VAL A 167 11.13 -6.34 18.35
C VAL A 167 10.77 -7.10 17.07
N ILE A 168 10.82 -6.40 15.95
CA ILE A 168 10.46 -6.91 14.63
C ILE A 168 11.70 -6.89 13.75
N THR A 169 12.12 -8.07 13.30
CA THR A 169 13.32 -8.27 12.47
C THR A 169 12.99 -9.09 11.24
N ASN A 170 13.90 -9.10 10.27
CA ASN A 170 13.76 -9.87 9.03
C ASN A 170 12.41 -9.61 8.32
N GLY A 171 11.89 -8.38 8.45
CA GLY A 171 10.64 -7.98 7.83
C GLY A 171 10.81 -7.90 6.32
N SER A 172 9.85 -8.40 5.56
CA SER A 172 9.77 -8.25 4.11
C SER A 172 8.33 -8.12 3.62
N PHE A 173 8.15 -7.41 2.52
CA PHE A 173 6.88 -7.31 1.84
C PHE A 173 7.05 -7.31 0.32
N ILE A 174 6.07 -7.88 -0.36
CA ILE A 174 5.90 -7.83 -1.81
C ILE A 174 4.43 -7.51 -2.06
N GLY A 175 4.17 -6.48 -2.86
CA GLY A 175 2.82 -6.05 -3.20
C GLY A 175 2.67 -5.74 -4.68
N ASN A 176 1.60 -6.25 -5.27
CA ASN A 176 1.03 -5.72 -6.49
C ASN A 176 0.07 -4.56 -6.13
N LEU A 177 0.14 -3.47 -6.89
CA LEU A 177 -0.65 -2.25 -6.68
C LEU A 177 -1.96 -2.25 -7.48
#